data_AF-A0A3A3GQX2-F1
#
_entry.id   AF-A0A3A3GQX2-F1
#
_cell.length_a   1.000
_cell.length_b   1.000
_cell.length_c   1.000
_cell.angle_alpha   90.00
_cell.angle_beta   90.00
_cell.angle_gamma   90.00
#
_symmetry.space_group_name_H-M   'P 1'
#
loop_
_entity.id
_entity.type
_entity.pdbx_description
1 polymer ?
#
loop_
_entity_poly.entity_id
_entity_poly.type
_entity_poly.pdbx_seq_one_letter_code
_entity_poly.pdbx_strand_id
1 'polypeptide(L)'
;MTIKEVVQSIIIHGFLGYLWILFITHIVNVANSMEYMITGSIVILAGTLLFWWIMKRITPFHSYKFTHPAKIAGTISFVLVVLLQVFGFNMV
;
A
#
# COMPACT_ATOMS: atom_id res chain seq x y z
N MET A 1 8.11 -9.48 22.41
CA MET A 1 7.94 -9.52 20.94
C MET A 1 8.21 -10.95 20.52
N THR A 2 7.17 -11.71 20.21
CA THR A 2 7.39 -13.08 19.71
C THR A 2 7.74 -12.99 18.23
N ILE A 3 8.72 -13.77 17.75
CA ILE A 3 9.15 -13.77 16.33
C ILE A 3 7.95 -13.97 15.39
N LYS A 4 6.95 -14.74 15.84
CA LYS A 4 5.68 -14.99 15.16
C LYS A 4 4.88 -13.71 14.84
N GLU A 5 4.77 -12.78 15.79
CA GLU A 5 4.07 -11.49 15.58
C GLU A 5 4.76 -10.62 14.53
N VAL A 6 6.10 -10.66 14.51
CA VAL A 6 6.92 -9.87 13.57
C VAL A 6 6.76 -10.42 12.15
N VAL A 7 6.90 -11.72 11.99
CA VAL A 7 6.75 -12.41 10.70
C VAL A 7 5.33 -12.21 10.15
N GLN A 8 4.31 -12.35 11.00
CA GLN A 8 2.93 -12.11 10.58
C GLN A 8 2.68 -10.65 10.16
N SER A 9 3.28 -9.67 10.87
CA SER A 9 3.20 -8.26 10.47
C SER A 9 3.86 -8.01 9.11
N ILE A 10 5.04 -8.58 8.88
CA ILE A 10 5.77 -8.45 7.60
C ILE A 10 4.95 -9.03 6.45
N ILE A 11 4.41 -10.24 6.62
CA ILE A 11 3.61 -10.91 5.57
C ILE A 11 2.36 -10.08 5.24
N ILE A 12 1.62 -9.63 6.25
CA ILE A 12 0.39 -8.85 6.04
C ILE A 12 0.71 -7.53 5.34
N HIS A 13 1.70 -6.76 5.79
CA HIS A 13 2.02 -5.47 5.18
C HIS A 13 2.67 -5.59 3.80
N GLY A 14 3.50 -6.62 3.59
CA GLY A 14 4.07 -6.93 2.28
C GLY A 14 2.98 -7.28 1.27
N PHE A 15 2.04 -8.15 1.66
CA PHE A 15 0.89 -8.50 0.83
C PHE A 15 -0.02 -7.29 0.55
N LEU A 16 -0.23 -6.43 1.55
CA LEU A 16 -1.02 -5.21 1.41
C LEU A 16 -0.34 -4.20 0.47
N GLY A 17 0.99 -4.12 0.50
CA GLY A 17 1.79 -3.34 -0.44
C GLY A 17 1.64 -3.85 -1.87
N TYR A 18 1.68 -5.17 -2.06
CA TYR A 18 1.42 -5.78 -3.35
C TYR A 18 0.00 -5.46 -3.86
N LEU A 19 -1.03 -5.64 -3.02
CA LEU A 19 -2.41 -5.28 -3.38
C LEU A 19 -2.58 -3.80 -3.70
N TRP A 20 -1.87 -2.93 -2.97
CA TRP A 20 -1.88 -1.50 -3.24
C TRP A 20 -1.35 -1.20 -4.64
N ILE A 21 -0.26 -1.84 -5.04
CA ILE A 21 0.33 -1.61 -6.36
C ILE A 21 -0.60 -2.09 -7.46
N LEU A 22 -1.18 -3.29 -7.35
CA LEU A 22 -2.16 -3.77 -8.32
C LEU A 22 -3.34 -2.79 -8.47
N PHE A 23 -3.83 -2.29 -7.33
CA PHE A 23 -4.94 -1.36 -7.31
C PHE A 23 -4.58 -0.01 -7.92
N ILE A 24 -3.43 0.59 -7.54
CA ILE A 24 -3.02 1.90 -8.05
C ILE A 24 -2.66 1.84 -9.52
N THR A 25 -2.06 0.76 -10.02
CA THR A 25 -1.80 0.57 -11.46
C THR A 25 -3.12 0.54 -12.24
N HIS A 26 -4.14 -0.16 -11.74
CA HIS A 26 -5.44 -0.17 -12.38
C HIS A 26 -6.10 1.22 -12.37
N ILE A 27 -6.10 1.89 -11.22
CA ILE A 27 -6.65 3.25 -11.06
C ILE A 27 -5.94 4.26 -11.97
N VAL A 28 -4.60 4.21 -12.05
CA VAL A 28 -3.80 5.10 -12.90
C VAL A 28 -4.08 4.83 -14.37
N ASN A 29 -4.22 3.58 -14.80
CA ASN A 29 -4.60 3.26 -16.18
C ASN A 29 -6.00 3.80 -16.52
N VAL A 30 -6.96 3.69 -15.60
CA VAL A 30 -8.30 4.28 -15.75
C VAL A 30 -8.24 5.80 -15.77
N ALA A 31 -7.40 6.43 -14.95
CA ALA A 31 -7.22 7.86 -14.93
C ALA A 31 -6.56 8.39 -16.21
N ASN A 32 -5.61 7.65 -16.78
CA ASN A 32 -4.93 7.99 -18.02
C ASN A 32 -5.82 7.83 -19.26
N SER A 33 -6.88 7.03 -19.19
CA SER A 33 -7.87 6.94 -20.28
C SER A 33 -8.93 8.04 -20.22
N MET A 34 -8.89 8.93 -19.22
CA MET A 34 -9.79 10.09 -19.13
C MET A 34 -9.26 11.27 -19.94
N GLU A 35 -10.18 11.98 -20.60
CA GLU A 35 -9.87 13.16 -21.40
C GLU A 35 -9.30 14.32 -20.57
N TYR A 36 -9.75 14.47 -19.33
CA TYR A 36 -9.33 15.55 -18.44
C TYR A 36 -8.35 15.05 -17.37
N MET A 37 -7.14 15.60 -17.41
CA MET A 37 -6.07 15.31 -16.44
C MET A 37 -6.49 15.59 -14.98
N ILE A 38 -7.32 16.60 -14.75
CA ILE A 38 -7.84 16.95 -13.43
C ILE A 38 -8.73 15.82 -12.88
N THR A 39 -9.62 15.28 -13.72
CA THR A 39 -10.51 14.18 -13.35
C THR A 39 -9.72 12.91 -13.04
N GLY A 40 -8.73 12.59 -13.88
CA GLY A 40 -7.83 11.46 -13.63
C GLY A 40 -7.08 11.60 -12.29
N SER A 41 -6.58 12.80 -11.99
CA SER A 41 -5.87 13.08 -10.73
C SER A 41 -6.79 12.92 -9.51
N ILE A 42 -8.04 13.40 -9.58
CA ILE A 42 -9.04 13.22 -8.52
C ILE A 42 -9.35 11.75 -8.30
N VAL A 43 -9.47 10.96 -9.37
CA VAL A 43 -9.73 9.52 -9.30
C VAL A 43 -8.55 8.77 -8.65
N ILE A 44 -7.31 9.14 -8.96
CA ILE A 44 -6.12 8.59 -8.30
C ILE A 44 -6.11 8.92 -6.81
N LEU A 45 -6.38 10.18 -6.44
CA LEU A 45 -6.46 10.60 -5.04
C LEU A 45 -7.58 9.86 -4.29
N ALA A 46 -8.78 9.78 -4.87
CA ALA A 46 -9.92 9.09 -4.29
C ALA A 46 -9.64 7.58 -4.12
N GLY A 47 -9.05 6.94 -5.14
CA GLY A 47 -8.64 5.54 -5.07
C GLY A 47 -7.63 5.30 -3.95
N THR A 48 -6.63 6.18 -3.83
CA THR A 48 -5.62 6.10 -2.76
C THR A 48 -6.23 6.21 -1.37
N LEU A 49 -7.13 7.17 -1.17
CA LEU A 49 -7.82 7.35 0.11
C LEU A 49 -8.73 6.17 0.45
N LEU A 50 -9.44 5.62 -0.54
CA LEU A 50 -10.29 4.43 -0.36
C LEU A 50 -9.47 3.21 0.06
N PHE A 51 -8.37 2.94 -0.65
CA PHE A 51 -7.50 1.82 -0.31
C PHE A 51 -6.89 1.99 1.08
N TRP A 52 -6.44 3.20 1.43
CA TRP A 52 -5.95 3.51 2.77
C TRP A 52 -7.00 3.23 3.86
N TRP A 53 -8.25 3.60 3.60
CA TRP A 53 -9.37 3.33 4.50
C TRP A 53 -9.62 1.83 4.69
N ILE A 54 -9.58 1.07 3.59
CA ILE A 54 -9.73 -0.39 3.59
C ILE A 54 -8.58 -1.03 4.37
N MET A 55 -7.34 -0.66 4.08
CA MET A 55 -6.14 -1.09 4.79
C MET A 55 -6.26 -0.85 6.30
N LYS A 56 -6.71 0.35 6.71
CA LYS A 56 -6.89 0.73 8.12
C LYS A 56 -7.95 -0.13 8.82
N ARG A 57 -8.94 -0.66 8.09
CA ARG A 57 -9.98 -1.54 8.65
C ARG A 57 -9.57 -3.02 8.69
N ILE A 58 -8.83 -3.50 7.70
CA ILE A 58 -8.43 -4.92 7.62
C ILE A 58 -7.23 -5.22 8.52
N THR A 59 -6.33 -4.26 8.73
CA THR A 59 -5.16 -4.49 9.58
C THR A 59 -5.58 -4.58 11.06
N PRO A 60 -5.39 -5.74 11.72
CA PRO A 60 -5.87 -5.96 13.09
C PRO A 60 -5.04 -5.19 14.15
N PHE A 61 -4.09 -4.37 13.73
CA PHE A 61 -3.16 -3.66 14.60
C PHE A 61 -3.73 -2.35 15.19
N HIS A 62 -5.06 -2.17 15.20
CA HIS A 62 -5.72 -1.04 15.89
C HIS A 62 -5.33 -0.97 17.39
N SER A 63 -4.89 -2.08 17.98
CA SER A 63 -4.44 -2.17 19.38
C SER A 63 -2.96 -1.84 19.61
N TYR A 64 -2.13 -1.73 18.56
CA TYR A 64 -0.70 -1.47 18.69
C TYR A 64 -0.39 0.03 18.58
N LYS A 65 0.22 0.61 19.63
CA LYS A 65 0.71 2.01 19.64
C LYS A 65 1.56 2.30 18.40
N PHE A 66 1.51 3.53 17.89
CA PHE A 66 2.27 3.97 16.71
C PHE A 66 3.79 3.74 16.83
N THR A 67 4.30 3.62 18.05
CA THR A 67 5.70 3.33 18.41
C THR A 67 6.05 1.84 18.43
N HIS A 68 5.11 0.91 18.15
CA HIS A 68 5.43 -0.51 18.15
C HIS A 68 6.28 -0.88 16.92
N PRO A 69 7.44 -1.53 17.11
CA PRO A 69 8.38 -1.85 16.03
C PRO A 69 7.76 -2.72 14.93
N ALA A 70 6.73 -3.52 15.23
CA ALA A 70 5.99 -4.31 14.24
C ALA A 70 5.22 -3.45 13.21
N LYS A 71 4.72 -2.27 13.61
CA LYS A 71 4.01 -1.33 12.72
C LYS A 71 4.99 -0.57 11.83
N ILE A 72 6.13 -0.18 12.38
CA ILE A 72 7.23 0.46 11.65
C ILE A 72 7.80 -0.50 10.61
N ALA A 73 8.07 -1.76 10.99
CA ALA A 73 8.52 -2.80 10.07
C ALA A 73 7.50 -3.08 8.96
N GLY A 74 6.20 -3.03 9.29
CA GLY A 74 5.12 -3.13 8.32
C GLY A 74 5.10 -1.98 7.30
N THR A 75 5.14 -0.73 7.77
CA THR A 75 5.22 0.45 6.88
C THR A 75 6.47 0.44 6.02
N ILE A 76 7.63 0.08 6.58
CA ILE A 76 8.88 -0.04 5.81
C ILE A 76 8.75 -1.11 4.74
N SER A 77 8.17 -2.28 5.06
CA SER A 77 7.95 -3.36 4.08
C SER A 77 7.01 -2.92 2.95
N PHE A 78 5.95 -2.18 3.28
CA PHE A 78 5.03 -1.61 2.30
C PHE A 78 5.76 -0.64 1.35
N VAL A 79 6.53 0.30 1.89
CA VAL A 79 7.31 1.26 1.09
C VAL A 79 8.37 0.54 0.26
N LEU A 80 9.02 -0.49 0.80
CA LEU A 80 10.04 -1.27 0.10
C LEU A 80 9.45 -1.98 -1.12
N VAL A 81 8.28 -2.62 -0.98
CA VAL A 81 7.59 -3.30 -2.09
C VAL A 81 7.17 -2.30 -3.16
N VAL A 82 6.68 -1.12 -2.76
CA VAL A 82 6.37 -0.03 -3.70
C VAL A 82 7.60 0.44 -4.46
N LEU A 83 8.73 0.67 -3.77
CA LEU A 83 9.96 1.10 -4.42
C LEU A 83 10.52 0.04 -5.36
N LEU A 84 10.54 -1.23 -4.94
CA LEU A 84 11.01 -2.34 -5.78
C LEU A 84 10.14 -2.51 -7.03
N GLN A 85 8.82 -2.34 -6.94
CA GLN A 85 7.95 -2.49 -8.09
C GLN A 85 7.99 -1.28 -9.03
N VAL A 86 8.09 -0.06 -8.50
CA VAL A 86 8.13 1.18 -9.32
C VAL A 86 9.50 1.39 -9.96
N PHE A 87 10.60 1.11 -9.24
CA PHE A 87 11.96 1.35 -9.72
C PHE A 87 12.66 0.08 -10.22
N GLY A 88 12.35 -1.09 -9.65
CA GLY A 88 12.99 -2.34 -10.04
C GLY A 88 12.37 -2.99 -11.28
N PHE A 89 11.07 -2.81 -11.52
CA PHE A 89 10.39 -3.38 -12.70
C PHE A 89 10.36 -2.44 -13.93
N ASN A 90 10.73 -1.16 -13.79
CA ASN A 90 10.91 -0.23 -14.91
C ASN A 90 12.23 -0.43 -15.69
N MET A 91 12.97 -1.52 -15.42
CA MET A 91 14.16 -1.97 -16.17
C MET A 91 13.88 -3.15 -17.13
N VAL A 92 12.63 -3.34 -17.58
CA VAL A 92 12.31 -4.24 -18.70
C VAL A 92 11.33 -3.58 -19.64
#